data_AF-A0A1F5HCN1-F1
#
_entry.id   AF-A0A1F5HCN1-F1
#
_cell.length_a   1.000
_cell.length_b   1.000
_cell.length_c   1.000
_cell.angle_alpha   90.00
_cell.angle_beta   90.00
_cell.angle_gamma   90.00
#
_symmetry.space_group_name_H-M   'P 1'
#
loop_
_entity.id
_entity.type
_entity.pdbx_description
1 polymer ?
#
loop_
_entity_poly.entity_id
_entity_poly.type
_entity_poly.pdbx_seq_one_letter_code
_entity_poly.pdbx_strand_id
1 'polypeptide(L)'
;MTIENKDDLRFLPIPQKLQWLRDKYSDEIPVEMISSLSPNRAFKARKGWFQSLIGVLGYAINRGFITRPEVLEEARVFFDRYTSEEFKRQLRTTADDIAQANRIINRIIGDGIGCEK
;
A
#
# COMPACT_ATOMS: atom_id res chain seq x y z
N MET A 1 9.58 16.18 8.95
CA MET A 1 8.20 16.12 9.49
C MET A 1 7.90 14.67 9.82
N THR A 2 7.86 14.32 11.11
CA THR A 2 7.63 12.95 11.55
C THR A 2 6.12 12.72 11.61
N ILE A 3 5.60 11.91 10.69
CA ILE A 3 4.16 11.63 10.61
C ILE A 3 3.84 10.54 11.62
N GLU A 4 3.29 10.94 12.76
CA GLU A 4 2.99 10.06 13.89
C GLU A 4 1.56 9.52 13.85
N ASN A 5 0.62 10.16 13.13
CA ASN A 5 -0.79 9.80 13.11
C ASN A 5 -1.34 9.52 11.69
N LYS A 6 -2.30 8.59 11.57
CA LYS A 6 -2.97 8.23 10.31
C LYS A 6 -3.79 9.39 9.72
N ASP A 7 -4.26 10.31 10.56
CA ASP A 7 -5.12 11.42 10.14
C ASP A 7 -4.42 12.42 9.20
N ASP A 8 -3.09 12.49 9.27
CA ASP A 8 -2.25 13.35 8.43
C ASP A 8 -2.10 12.81 7.01
N LEU A 9 -2.36 11.51 6.80
CA LEU A 9 -2.29 10.88 5.47
C LEU A 9 -3.21 11.53 4.45
N ARG A 10 -4.29 12.19 4.90
CA ARG A 10 -5.25 12.85 4.00
C ARG A 10 -4.59 13.97 3.21
N PHE A 11 -3.66 14.70 3.83
CA PHE A 11 -3.02 15.90 3.26
C PHE A 11 -1.69 15.62 2.55
N LEU A 12 -1.15 14.40 2.67
CA LEU A 12 0.12 14.07 2.01
C LEU A 12 -0.03 13.91 0.50
N PRO A 13 1.01 14.24 -0.28
CA PRO A 13 1.15 13.78 -1.65
C PRO A 13 1.14 12.25 -1.74
N ILE A 14 0.69 11.73 -2.89
CA ILE A 14 0.59 10.27 -3.13
C ILE A 14 1.89 9.51 -2.88
N PRO A 15 3.08 9.97 -3.35
CA PRO A 15 4.35 9.30 -3.04
C PRO A 15 4.60 9.17 -1.54
N GLN A 16 4.28 10.21 -0.78
CA GLN A 16 4.48 10.22 0.67
C GLN A 16 3.47 9.31 1.39
N LYS A 17 2.22 9.21 0.90
CA LYS A 17 1.26 8.23 1.42
C LYS A 17 1.74 6.79 1.20
N LEU A 18 2.23 6.49 -0.01
CA LEU A 18 2.76 5.18 -0.37
C LEU A 18 4.02 4.85 0.45
N GLN A 19 4.93 5.81 0.60
CA GLN A 19 6.12 5.66 1.42
C GLN A 19 5.75 5.41 2.89
N TRP A 20 4.81 6.16 3.44
CA TRP A 20 4.35 5.96 4.81
C TRP A 20 3.74 4.56 5.00
N LEU A 21 2.92 4.09 4.06
CA LEU A 21 2.34 2.74 4.10
C LEU A 21 3.40 1.63 4.05
N ARG A 22 4.51 1.87 3.34
CA ARG A 22 5.66 0.96 3.28
C ARG A 22 6.46 0.98 4.59
N ASP A 23 6.72 2.15 5.16
CA ASP A 23 7.73 2.29 6.22
C ASP A 23 7.17 2.15 7.65
N LYS A 24 5.87 2.38 7.85
CA LYS A 24 5.29 2.46 9.21
C LYS A 24 4.76 1.15 9.78
N TYR A 25 4.81 0.07 9.02
CA TYR A 25 4.31 -1.23 9.45
C TYR A 25 5.37 -2.29 9.24
N SER A 26 5.46 -3.24 10.18
CA SER A 26 6.27 -4.42 10.06
C SER A 26 5.75 -5.34 8.95
N ASP A 27 6.70 -5.93 8.20
CA ASP A 27 6.46 -6.97 7.21
C ASP A 27 6.17 -8.33 7.87
N GLU A 28 6.37 -8.46 9.18
CA GLU A 28 6.09 -9.69 9.92
C GLU A 28 4.60 -10.08 9.84
N ILE A 29 4.38 -11.40 9.94
CA ILE A 29 3.04 -11.97 9.99
C ILE A 29 2.79 -12.41 11.43
N PRO A 30 1.82 -11.78 12.13
CA PRO A 30 1.48 -12.20 13.48
C PRO A 30 0.85 -13.59 13.47
N VAL A 31 1.25 -14.42 14.44
CA VAL A 31 0.67 -15.76 14.62
C VAL A 31 -0.81 -15.65 15.01
N GLU A 32 -1.12 -14.68 15.87
CA GLU A 32 -2.45 -14.39 16.39
C GLU A 32 -3.18 -13.33 15.56
N MET A 33 -4.51 -13.29 15.72
CA MET A 33 -5.33 -12.27 15.08
C MET A 33 -5.16 -10.93 15.79
N ILE A 34 -4.60 -9.95 15.08
CA ILE A 34 -4.36 -8.61 15.60
C ILE A 34 -5.58 -7.72 15.38
N SER A 35 -6.03 -7.04 16.43
CA SER A 35 -7.05 -5.99 16.36
C SER A 35 -6.42 -4.60 16.41
N SER A 36 -7.22 -3.55 16.15
CA SER A 36 -6.76 -2.16 16.28
C SER A 36 -6.33 -1.77 17.71
N LEU A 37 -6.81 -2.52 18.71
CA LEU A 37 -6.52 -2.30 20.14
C LEU A 37 -5.31 -3.10 20.63
N SER A 38 -4.75 -4.00 19.82
CA SER A 38 -3.60 -4.80 20.20
C SER A 38 -2.36 -3.92 20.44
N PRO A 39 -1.53 -4.22 21.46
CA PRO A 39 -0.31 -3.45 21.74
C PRO A 39 0.66 -3.46 20.55
N ASN A 40 0.78 -4.61 19.88
CA ASN A 40 1.55 -4.76 18.64
C ASN A 40 0.62 -4.70 17.41
N ARG A 41 0.08 -3.52 17.13
CA ARG A 41 -0.86 -3.32 16.01
C ARG A 41 -0.18 -3.08 14.65
N ALA A 42 1.14 -2.92 14.61
CA ALA A 42 1.86 -2.39 13.45
C ALA A 42 2.30 -3.47 12.43
N PHE A 43 1.36 -4.25 11.88
CA PHE A 43 1.64 -5.28 10.87
C PHE A 43 0.95 -5.02 9.52
N LYS A 44 1.58 -5.42 8.41
CA LYS A 44 1.00 -5.34 7.05
C LYS A 44 0.08 -6.51 6.71
N ALA A 45 0.13 -7.59 7.48
CA ALA A 45 -0.66 -8.81 7.26
C ALA A 45 -2.18 -8.69 7.58
N ARG A 46 -2.73 -7.46 7.59
CA ARG A 46 -4.12 -7.17 7.97
C ARG A 46 -4.88 -6.56 6.80
N LYS A 47 -6.15 -6.95 6.62
CA LYS A 47 -7.00 -6.46 5.51
C LYS A 47 -7.08 -4.94 5.43
N GLY A 48 -7.13 -4.24 6.57
CA GLY A 48 -7.18 -2.78 6.58
C GLY A 48 -5.94 -2.08 6.00
N TRP A 49 -4.75 -2.69 6.10
CA TRP A 49 -3.54 -2.13 5.45
C TRP A 49 -3.64 -2.26 3.93
N PHE A 50 -4.02 -3.44 3.43
CA PHE A 50 -4.24 -3.65 2.00
C PHE A 50 -5.34 -2.75 1.44
N GLN A 51 -6.48 -2.61 2.13
CA GLN A 51 -7.53 -1.69 1.70
C GLN A 51 -7.03 -0.23 1.61
N SER A 52 -6.19 0.20 2.54
CA SER A 52 -5.60 1.54 2.50
C SER A 52 -4.66 1.69 1.30
N LEU A 53 -3.80 0.70 1.04
CA LEU A 53 -2.91 0.68 -0.11
C LEU A 53 -3.69 0.73 -1.43
N ILE A 54 -4.70 -0.13 -1.58
CA ILE A 54 -5.53 -0.20 -2.78
C ILE A 54 -6.30 1.11 -3.00
N GLY A 55 -6.79 1.75 -1.94
CA GLY A 55 -7.42 3.07 -2.05
C GLY A 55 -6.46 4.14 -2.57
N VAL A 56 -5.23 4.20 -2.07
CA VAL A 56 -4.20 5.14 -2.54
C VAL A 56 -3.78 4.83 -3.98
N LEU A 57 -3.62 3.54 -4.30
CA LEU A 57 -3.22 3.08 -5.62
C LEU A 57 -4.26 3.39 -6.69
N GLY A 58 -5.53 3.10 -6.42
CA GLY A 58 -6.64 3.42 -7.32
C GLY A 58 -6.73 4.92 -7.59
N TYR A 59 -6.50 5.75 -6.57
CA TYR A 59 -6.41 7.20 -6.77
C TYR A 59 -5.22 7.60 -7.65
N ALA A 60 -4.04 7.02 -7.42
CA ALA A 60 -2.83 7.30 -8.22
C ALA A 60 -3.02 6.96 -9.70
N ILE A 61 -3.62 5.80 -10.00
CA ILE A 61 -3.96 5.34 -11.36
C ILE A 61 -4.95 6.32 -12.00
N ASN A 62 -6.07 6.60 -11.33
CA ASN A 62 -7.14 7.43 -11.89
C ASN A 62 -6.75 8.89 -12.13
N ARG A 63 -5.79 9.42 -11.35
CA ARG A 63 -5.31 10.80 -11.49
C ARG A 63 -4.11 10.93 -12.43
N GLY A 64 -3.66 9.83 -13.05
CA GLY A 64 -2.51 9.85 -13.96
C GLY A 64 -1.19 10.16 -13.25
N PHE A 65 -1.07 9.82 -11.97
CA PHE A 65 0.16 10.05 -11.21
C PHE A 65 1.29 9.11 -11.64
N ILE A 66 0.93 7.92 -12.12
CA ILE A 66 1.87 6.94 -12.65
C ILE A 66 2.04 7.21 -14.14
N THR A 67 3.22 7.67 -14.53
CA THR A 67 3.47 8.17 -15.90
C THR A 67 4.16 7.16 -16.79
N ARG A 68 4.96 6.25 -16.22
CA ARG A 68 5.58 5.16 -16.97
C ARG A 68 4.55 4.09 -17.32
N PRO A 69 4.29 3.81 -18.62
CA PRO A 69 3.27 2.86 -19.04
C PRO A 69 3.44 1.46 -18.44
N GLU A 70 4.68 0.98 -18.32
CA GLU A 70 4.99 -0.33 -17.75
C GLU A 70 4.68 -0.40 -16.26
N VAL A 71 4.90 0.69 -15.51
CA VAL A 71 4.58 0.76 -14.08
C VAL A 71 3.07 0.89 -13.88
N LEU A 72 2.40 1.64 -14.76
CA LEU A 72 0.94 1.78 -14.75
C LEU A 72 0.25 0.44 -14.99
N GLU A 73 0.75 -0.36 -15.94
CA GLU A 73 0.18 -1.67 -16.22
C GLU A 73 0.41 -2.63 -15.06
N GLU A 74 1.62 -2.68 -14.49
CA GLU A 74 1.87 -3.46 -13.27
C GLU A 74 0.97 -3.04 -12.10
N ALA A 75 0.73 -1.73 -11.95
CA ALA A 75 -0.14 -1.18 -10.92
C ALA A 75 -1.61 -1.58 -11.13
N ARG A 76 -2.08 -1.62 -12.38
CA ARG A 76 -3.44 -2.09 -12.73
C ARG A 76 -3.62 -3.57 -12.46
N VAL A 77 -2.68 -4.41 -12.91
CA VAL A 77 -2.71 -5.86 -12.64
C VAL A 77 -2.71 -6.14 -11.14
N PHE A 78 -1.87 -5.42 -10.38
CA PHE A 78 -1.87 -5.51 -8.92
C PHE A 78 -3.22 -5.08 -8.33
N PHE A 79 -3.73 -3.91 -8.75
CA PHE A 79 -5.01 -3.38 -8.28
C PHE A 79 -6.16 -4.37 -8.52
N ASP A 80 -6.24 -4.96 -9.71
CA ASP A 80 -7.30 -5.91 -10.08
C ASP A 80 -7.22 -7.19 -9.24
N ARG A 81 -6.01 -7.74 -9.06
CA ARG A 81 -5.80 -8.92 -8.20
C ARG A 81 -6.30 -8.69 -6.78
N TYR A 82 -5.92 -7.57 -6.18
CA TYR A 82 -6.21 -7.27 -4.77
C TYR A 82 -7.57 -6.61 -4.54
N THR A 83 -8.34 -6.33 -5.60
CA THR A 83 -9.77 -5.97 -5.55
C THR A 83 -10.71 -7.10 -5.98
N SER A 84 -10.16 -8.22 -6.44
CA SER A 84 -10.92 -9.41 -6.84
C SER A 84 -11.70 -10.05 -5.70
N GLU A 85 -12.76 -10.80 -6.05
CA GLU A 85 -13.53 -11.59 -5.09
C GLU A 85 -12.70 -12.72 -4.45
N GLU A 86 -11.72 -13.26 -5.18
CA GLU A 86 -10.81 -14.29 -4.69
C GLU A 86 -10.00 -13.76 -3.50
N PHE A 87 -9.36 -12.60 -3.66
CA PHE A 87 -8.57 -11.99 -2.59
C PHE A 87 -9.45 -11.54 -1.41
N LYS A 88 -10.68 -11.06 -1.66
CA LYS A 88 -11.62 -10.72 -0.58
C LYS A 88 -11.96 -11.93 0.29
N ARG A 89 -12.07 -13.12 -0.31
CA ARG A 89 -12.35 -14.39 0.37
C ARG A 89 -11.11 -14.98 1.06
N GLN A 90 -9.92 -14.58 0.65
CA GLN A 90 -8.68 -14.99 1.34
C GLN A 90 -8.75 -14.58 2.82
N LEU A 91 -8.49 -15.56 3.71
CA LEU A 91 -8.61 -15.37 5.15
C LEU A 91 -7.47 -14.50 5.71
N ARG A 92 -6.24 -14.72 5.22
CA ARG A 92 -5.04 -14.02 5.66
C ARG A 92 -4.17 -13.66 4.47
N THR A 93 -3.65 -12.45 4.47
CA THR A 93 -2.57 -12.02 3.56
C THR A 93 -1.29 -12.78 3.90
N THR A 94 -0.52 -13.10 2.88
CA THR A 94 0.72 -13.86 2.98
C THR A 94 1.95 -12.95 2.94
N ALA A 95 3.13 -13.51 3.20
CA ALA A 95 4.41 -12.80 3.06
C ALA A 95 4.65 -12.41 1.60
N ASP A 96 4.23 -13.26 0.66
CA ASP A 96 4.33 -12.99 -0.77
C ASP A 96 3.44 -11.80 -1.17
N ASP A 97 2.23 -11.70 -0.62
CA ASP A 97 1.36 -10.53 -0.85
C ASP A 97 2.03 -9.24 -0.39
N ILE A 98 2.65 -9.26 0.81
CA ILE A 98 3.37 -8.10 1.36
C ILE A 98 4.58 -7.75 0.48
N ALA A 99 5.33 -8.74 0.01
CA ALA A 99 6.48 -8.55 -0.86
C ALA A 99 6.07 -7.92 -2.20
N GLN A 100 5.01 -8.42 -2.83
CA GLN A 100 4.45 -7.84 -4.05
C GLN A 100 3.97 -6.40 -3.82
N ALA A 101 3.31 -6.14 -2.70
CA ALA A 101 2.86 -4.80 -2.32
C ALA A 101 4.02 -3.82 -2.11
N ASN A 102 5.08 -4.23 -1.41
CA ASN A 102 6.29 -3.42 -1.25
C ASN A 102 6.98 -3.18 -2.61
N ARG A 103 7.02 -4.18 -3.49
CA ARG A 103 7.58 -4.05 -4.84
C ARG A 103 6.84 -2.98 -5.63
N ILE A 104 5.50 -3.05 -5.71
CA ILE A 104 4.72 -2.09 -6.50
C ILE A 104 4.84 -0.68 -5.94
N ILE A 105 4.82 -0.52 -4.60
CA ILE A 105 5.06 0.77 -3.95
C ILE A 105 6.42 1.34 -4.35
N ASN A 106 7.49 0.54 -4.30
CA ASN A 106 8.82 0.99 -4.67
C ASN A 106 8.93 1.38 -6.15
N ARG A 107 8.24 0.67 -7.05
CA ARG A 107 8.21 1.03 -8.47
C ARG A 107 7.48 2.34 -8.73
N ILE A 108 6.35 2.58 -8.04
CA ILE A 108 5.57 3.82 -8.16
C ILE A 108 6.31 4.99 -7.53
N ILE A 109 6.93 4.80 -6.36
CA ILE A 109 7.76 5.87 -5.76
C ILE A 109 8.95 6.15 -6.67
N GLY A 110 9.63 5.12 -7.19
CA GLY A 110 10.71 5.31 -8.16
C GLY A 110 10.27 5.87 -9.51
N ASP A 111 8.97 5.79 -9.84
CA ASP A 111 8.35 6.51 -10.98
C ASP A 111 8.09 7.98 -10.62
N GLY A 112 7.70 8.22 -9.38
CA GLY A 112 7.30 9.51 -8.82
C GLY A 112 8.40 10.31 -8.10
N ILE A 113 9.69 9.97 -8.28
CA ILE A 113 10.79 10.93 -8.05
C ILE A 113 11.19 11.54 -9.39
N GLY A 114 10.20 12.07 -10.10
CA GLY A 114 10.42 13.18 -11.02
C GLY A 114 10.38 14.44 -10.17
N CYS A 115 11.54 15.08 -9.98
CA CYS A 115 11.57 16.47 -9.53
C CYS A 115 10.55 17.26 -10.35
N GLU A 116 9.72 18.06 -9.67
CA GLU A 116 9.14 19.24 -10.32
C GLU A 116 10.30 19.98 -10.99
N LYS A 117 10.12 20.30 -12.28
CA LYS A 117 11.08 21.08 -13.08
C LYS A 117 11.29 22.46 -12.48
#